data_AF-A0A429ZFJ1-F1
#
_entry.id   AF-A0A429ZFJ1-F1
#
_cell.length_a   1.000
_cell.length_b   1.000
_cell.length_c   1.000
_cell.angle_alpha   90.00
_cell.angle_beta   90.00
_cell.angle_gamma   90.00
#
_symmetry.space_group_name_H-M   'P 1'
#
loop_
_entity.id
_entity.type
_entity.pdbx_description
1 polymer ?
#
loop_
_entity_poly.entity_id
_entity_poly.type
_entity_poly.pdbx_seq_one_letter_code
_entity_poly.pdbx_strand_id
1 'polypeptide(L)'
;MKEMNGKMKKMITNGSHIIQTGASASLAEGMVNGIDHMPTAFLTGALTHIWDLFLKTGNDFSERNMSTRESVKVGALFTLTAQKLNENFESQKSLRTDNFFEPNQFERSSFEEIAEGALMVCQREYEEKKIKYMANLIANISCDETISKEIASQLIRLFESLSYRQLLLLGMVGVGQTLPDDYHYLPKKKEVLDGYNVISIYQELLDLFHKGLIRDIDSNIVTDSTQINLRNTKVIGIGVLLHNLTEITSDNLNESDHIDRMRTLLQVHNYDIPDDLSNINIVLSENKLTVRNRNV
;
A
#
# COMPACT_ATOMS: atom_id res chain seq x y z
N MET A 1 2.41 27.40 -5.84
CA MET A 1 1.54 26.28 -6.25
C MET A 1 1.50 26.23 -7.77
N LYS A 2 1.92 25.13 -8.37
CA LYS A 2 1.90 24.93 -9.83
C LYS A 2 0.48 24.75 -10.32
N GLU A 3 0.18 25.33 -11.48
CA GLU A 3 -1.13 25.19 -12.10
C GLU A 3 -1.29 23.80 -12.74
N MET A 4 -2.44 23.17 -12.52
CA MET A 4 -2.81 21.90 -13.12
C MET A 4 -3.31 22.11 -14.54
N ASN A 5 -2.77 21.37 -15.52
CA ASN A 5 -3.20 21.50 -16.90
C ASN A 5 -4.62 20.90 -17.11
N GLY A 6 -5.26 21.22 -18.23
CA GLY A 6 -6.63 20.77 -18.51
C GLY A 6 -6.78 19.24 -18.63
N LYS A 7 -5.74 18.54 -19.12
CA LYS A 7 -5.75 17.07 -19.23
C LYS A 7 -5.74 16.44 -17.84
N MET A 8 -4.84 16.90 -16.97
CA MET A 8 -4.66 16.45 -15.60
C MET A 8 -5.91 16.70 -14.75
N LYS A 9 -6.54 17.88 -14.87
CA LYS A 9 -7.85 18.17 -14.23
C LYS A 9 -8.88 17.12 -14.60
N LYS A 10 -9.01 16.81 -15.90
CA LYS A 10 -9.93 15.77 -16.39
C LYS A 10 -9.59 14.38 -15.83
N MET A 11 -8.31 14.04 -15.63
CA MET A 11 -7.93 12.77 -15.03
C MET A 11 -8.39 12.67 -13.58
N ILE A 12 -8.12 13.69 -12.76
CA ILE A 12 -8.54 13.73 -11.35
C ILE A 12 -10.06 13.63 -11.23
N THR A 13 -10.80 14.40 -12.05
CA THR A 13 -12.27 14.32 -12.10
C THR A 13 -12.75 12.92 -12.47
N ASN A 14 -12.14 12.29 -13.47
CA ASN A 14 -12.53 10.93 -13.88
C ASN A 14 -12.17 9.88 -12.82
N GLY A 15 -11.03 10.06 -12.15
CA GLY A 15 -10.51 9.18 -11.12
C GLY A 15 -11.37 9.19 -9.86
N SER A 16 -11.92 10.35 -9.47
CA SER A 16 -12.75 10.46 -8.27
C SER A 16 -14.00 9.57 -8.32
N HIS A 17 -14.53 9.27 -9.51
CA HIS A 17 -15.70 8.40 -9.67
C HIS A 17 -15.49 6.95 -9.27
N ILE A 18 -14.25 6.44 -9.27
CA ILE A 18 -13.96 5.05 -8.87
C ILE A 18 -13.47 4.95 -7.43
N ILE A 19 -13.29 6.08 -6.74
CA ILE A 19 -12.88 6.09 -5.34
C ILE A 19 -14.14 6.06 -4.47
N GLN A 20 -14.23 5.06 -3.60
CA GLN A 20 -15.46 4.75 -2.85
C GLN A 20 -15.63 5.59 -1.57
N THR A 21 -14.75 6.56 -1.29
CA THR A 21 -14.76 7.33 -0.05
C THR A 21 -15.19 8.77 -0.30
N GLY A 22 -16.14 9.28 0.49
CA GLY A 22 -16.61 10.67 0.38
C GLY A 22 -15.50 11.71 0.59
N ALA A 23 -14.49 11.40 1.42
CA ALA A 23 -13.33 12.25 1.67
C ALA A 23 -12.41 12.41 0.45
N SER A 24 -12.23 11.36 -0.35
CA SER A 24 -11.44 11.46 -1.60
C SER A 24 -12.13 12.31 -2.65
N ALA A 25 -13.46 12.22 -2.74
CA ALA A 25 -14.25 12.94 -3.72
C ALA A 25 -14.20 14.45 -3.46
N SER A 26 -14.32 14.88 -2.20
CA SER A 26 -14.18 16.28 -1.82
C SER A 26 -12.77 16.82 -2.06
N LEU A 27 -11.73 16.02 -1.79
CA LEU A 27 -10.35 16.38 -2.11
C LEU A 27 -10.11 16.53 -3.61
N ALA A 28 -10.64 15.61 -4.43
CA ALA A 28 -10.55 15.71 -5.89
C ALA A 28 -11.25 16.97 -6.41
N GLU A 29 -12.44 17.27 -5.90
CA GLU A 29 -13.16 18.49 -6.24
C GLU A 29 -12.34 19.73 -5.88
N GLY A 30 -11.72 19.74 -4.70
CA GLY A 30 -10.87 20.84 -4.27
C GLY A 30 -9.60 21.00 -5.11
N MET A 31 -8.97 19.90 -5.52
CA MET A 31 -7.82 19.94 -6.41
C MET A 31 -8.16 20.53 -7.78
N VAL A 32 -9.33 20.18 -8.33
CA VAL A 32 -9.73 20.60 -9.68
C VAL A 32 -10.22 22.05 -9.68
N ASN A 33 -11.03 22.44 -8.69
CA ASN A 33 -11.70 23.74 -8.65
C ASN A 33 -10.87 24.84 -7.97
N GLY A 34 -9.76 24.49 -7.33
CA GLY A 34 -8.76 25.44 -6.88
C GLY A 34 -8.49 25.42 -5.37
N ILE A 35 -7.43 26.14 -5.04
CA ILE A 35 -6.70 26.17 -3.77
C ILE A 35 -7.64 26.35 -2.55
N ASP A 36 -8.73 27.12 -2.69
CA ASP A 36 -9.68 27.45 -1.62
C ASP A 36 -10.45 26.24 -1.05
N HIS A 37 -10.37 25.09 -1.72
CA HIS A 37 -11.06 23.86 -1.33
C HIS A 37 -10.09 22.73 -0.94
N MET A 38 -8.78 22.97 -0.99
CA MET A 38 -7.80 22.03 -0.45
C MET A 38 -7.69 22.21 1.08
N PRO A 39 -7.41 21.15 1.85
CA PRO A 39 -7.18 21.28 3.29
C PRO A 39 -6.08 22.30 3.56
N THR A 40 -6.23 23.14 4.58
CA THR A 40 -5.30 24.25 4.90
C THR A 40 -3.84 23.79 4.99
N ALA A 41 -3.59 22.55 5.40
CA ALA A 41 -2.26 21.95 5.45
C ALA A 41 -1.55 21.90 4.07
N PHE A 42 -2.30 21.75 2.97
CA PHE A 42 -1.77 21.82 1.60
C PHE A 42 -1.48 23.24 1.11
N LEU A 43 -1.93 24.27 1.84
CA LEU A 43 -1.88 25.66 1.39
C LEU A 43 -0.73 26.45 1.97
N THR A 44 -0.22 26.07 3.14
CA THR A 44 0.67 26.93 3.94
C THR A 44 1.89 26.20 4.51
N GLY A 45 2.26 25.03 3.98
CA GLY A 45 3.31 24.20 4.56
C GLY A 45 4.05 23.29 3.59
N ALA A 46 4.82 22.36 4.15
CA ALA A 46 5.67 21.45 3.39
C ALA A 46 4.89 20.52 2.42
N LEU A 47 3.59 20.29 2.65
CA LEU A 47 2.70 19.60 1.70
C LEU A 47 2.57 20.33 0.36
N THR A 48 2.61 21.67 0.36
CA THR A 48 2.51 22.46 -0.87
C THR A 48 3.66 22.14 -1.82
N HIS A 49 4.88 21.95 -1.28
CA HIS A 49 6.05 21.62 -2.08
C HIS A 49 5.94 20.23 -2.73
N ILE A 50 5.55 19.21 -1.95
CA ILE A 50 5.33 17.86 -2.47
C ILE A 50 4.24 17.85 -3.52
N TRP A 51 3.14 18.54 -3.24
CA TRP A 51 2.04 18.65 -4.19
C TRP A 51 2.49 19.30 -5.49
N ASP A 52 3.31 20.35 -5.44
CA ASP A 52 3.87 21.00 -6.63
C ASP A 52 4.79 20.06 -7.43
N LEU A 53 5.60 19.22 -6.78
CA LEU A 53 6.41 18.20 -7.47
C LEU A 53 5.54 17.09 -8.07
N PHE A 54 4.52 16.65 -7.34
CA PHE A 54 3.62 15.60 -7.79
C PHE A 54 2.77 16.09 -8.98
N LEU A 55 2.26 17.33 -8.92
CA LEU A 55 1.58 17.99 -10.04
C LEU A 55 2.50 18.24 -11.22
N LYS A 56 3.77 18.63 -11.01
CA LYS A 56 4.75 18.74 -12.11
C LYS A 56 4.87 17.40 -12.84
N THR A 57 5.05 16.32 -12.09
CA THR A 57 5.15 14.95 -12.63
C THR A 57 3.86 14.54 -13.34
N GLY A 58 2.70 14.82 -12.74
CA GLY A 58 1.38 14.51 -13.30
C GLY A 58 1.06 15.27 -14.57
N ASN A 59 1.38 16.57 -14.63
CA ASN A 59 1.20 17.39 -15.82
C ASN A 59 2.00 16.81 -17.00
N ASP A 60 3.28 16.51 -16.80
CA ASP A 60 4.11 15.86 -17.83
C ASP A 60 3.54 14.49 -18.23
N PHE A 61 3.17 13.67 -17.25
CA PHE A 61 2.59 12.34 -17.49
C PHE A 61 1.27 12.40 -18.27
N SER A 62 0.42 13.39 -17.97
CA SER A 62 -0.89 13.59 -18.60
C SER A 62 -0.81 13.95 -20.08
N GLU A 63 0.37 14.38 -20.58
CA GLU A 63 0.57 14.63 -21.99
C GLU A 63 0.60 13.34 -22.83
N ARG A 64 0.79 12.18 -22.20
CA ARG A 64 0.76 10.89 -22.88
C ARG A 64 -0.64 10.54 -23.40
N ASN A 65 -0.69 9.82 -24.52
CA ASN A 65 -1.94 9.29 -25.06
C ASN A 65 -2.42 8.13 -24.18
N MET A 66 -3.57 8.31 -23.52
CA MET A 66 -4.17 7.35 -22.61
C MET A 66 -5.61 7.07 -22.99
N SER A 67 -6.03 5.82 -22.83
CA SER A 67 -7.44 5.46 -22.84
C SER A 67 -8.17 6.08 -21.64
N THR A 68 -9.50 6.12 -21.72
CA THR A 68 -10.35 6.61 -20.63
C THR A 68 -10.07 5.87 -19.32
N ARG A 69 -9.87 4.54 -19.38
CA ARG A 69 -9.67 3.75 -18.15
C ARG A 69 -8.30 3.96 -17.53
N GLU A 70 -7.25 4.09 -18.35
CA GLU A 70 -5.92 4.46 -17.87
C GLU A 70 -5.93 5.84 -17.20
N SER A 71 -6.61 6.81 -17.81
CA SER A 71 -6.78 8.15 -17.23
C SER A 71 -7.50 8.13 -15.88
N VAL A 72 -8.54 7.31 -15.73
CA VAL A 72 -9.26 7.13 -14.46
C VAL A 72 -8.32 6.61 -13.37
N LYS A 73 -7.52 5.57 -13.68
CA LYS A 73 -6.59 4.96 -12.70
C LYS A 73 -5.49 5.93 -12.26
N VAL A 74 -4.94 6.69 -13.20
CA VAL A 74 -3.95 7.73 -12.91
C VAL A 74 -4.54 8.82 -12.02
N GLY A 75 -5.73 9.32 -12.35
CA GLY A 75 -6.44 10.29 -11.52
C GLY A 75 -6.73 9.77 -10.11
N ALA A 76 -7.14 8.50 -10.00
CA ALA A 76 -7.41 7.88 -8.71
C ALA A 76 -6.16 7.79 -7.82
N LEU A 77 -4.99 7.44 -8.40
CA LEU A 77 -3.73 7.44 -7.68
C LEU A 77 -3.41 8.83 -7.12
N PHE A 78 -3.61 9.88 -7.90
CA PHE A 78 -3.37 11.27 -7.46
C PHE A 78 -4.21 11.65 -6.24
N THR A 79 -5.53 11.48 -6.36
CA THR A 79 -6.47 11.83 -5.30
C THR A 79 -6.22 11.02 -4.02
N LEU A 80 -6.03 9.71 -4.15
CA LEU A 80 -5.79 8.83 -3.00
C LEU A 80 -4.45 9.13 -2.32
N THR A 81 -3.41 9.46 -3.07
CA THR A 81 -2.09 9.79 -2.50
C THR A 81 -2.19 11.07 -1.67
N ALA A 82 -2.90 12.07 -2.18
CA ALA A 82 -3.11 13.31 -1.45
C ALA A 82 -4.02 13.14 -0.24
N GLN A 83 -5.08 12.34 -0.33
CA GLN A 83 -5.86 11.95 0.84
C GLN A 83 -4.96 11.33 1.90
N LYS A 84 -4.10 10.38 1.50
CA LYS A 84 -3.23 9.71 2.45
C LYS A 84 -2.17 10.62 3.06
N LEU A 85 -1.61 11.55 2.28
CA LEU A 85 -0.74 12.59 2.80
C LEU A 85 -1.48 13.45 3.83
N ASN A 86 -2.73 13.85 3.57
CA ASN A 86 -3.53 14.58 4.55
C ASN A 86 -3.68 13.80 5.87
N GLU A 87 -4.08 12.53 5.78
CA GLU A 87 -4.22 11.65 6.95
C GLU A 87 -2.91 11.51 7.74
N ASN A 88 -1.78 11.39 7.05
CA ASN A 88 -0.47 11.31 7.68
C ASN A 88 -0.15 12.57 8.49
N PHE A 89 -0.45 13.75 7.94
CA PHE A 89 -0.22 15.03 8.61
C PHE A 89 -1.19 15.29 9.77
N GLU A 90 -2.47 14.92 9.61
CA GLU A 90 -3.44 14.93 10.70
C GLU A 90 -3.00 14.01 11.84
N SER A 91 -2.32 12.91 11.51
CA SER A 91 -1.68 11.99 12.45
C SER A 91 -0.30 12.45 12.94
N GLN A 92 0.05 13.73 12.75
CA GLN A 92 1.33 14.35 13.18
C GLN A 92 2.60 13.72 12.58
N LYS A 93 2.51 12.93 11.50
CA LYS A 93 3.71 12.53 10.76
C LYS A 93 4.27 13.74 10.01
N SER A 94 5.57 13.95 10.12
CA SER A 94 6.28 14.95 9.32
C SER A 94 6.72 14.37 7.99
N LEU A 95 7.02 15.25 7.03
CA LEU A 95 7.74 14.85 5.83
C LEU A 95 9.19 14.57 6.16
N ARG A 96 9.81 13.77 5.29
CA ARG A 96 11.26 13.66 5.25
C ARG A 96 11.90 15.03 4.94
N THR A 97 13.04 15.27 5.55
CA THR A 97 13.82 16.51 5.52
C THR A 97 15.15 16.34 4.79
N ASP A 98 15.38 15.16 4.20
CA ASP A 98 16.52 14.85 3.36
C ASP A 98 16.36 15.39 1.93
N ASN A 99 17.36 15.15 1.07
CA ASN A 99 17.39 15.65 -0.31
C ASN A 99 16.43 14.91 -1.25
N PHE A 100 15.44 14.17 -0.75
CA PHE A 100 14.57 13.34 -1.57
C PHE A 100 13.67 14.15 -2.52
N PHE A 101 13.25 15.34 -2.08
CA PHE A 101 12.44 16.27 -2.87
C PHE A 101 13.28 17.27 -3.65
N GLU A 102 14.59 17.31 -3.42
CA GLU A 102 15.48 18.27 -4.07
C GLU A 102 15.89 17.77 -5.46
N PRO A 103 16.00 18.66 -6.46
CA PRO A 103 16.43 18.29 -7.79
C PRO A 103 17.89 17.82 -7.79
N ASN A 104 18.15 16.70 -8.48
CA ASN A 104 19.50 16.20 -8.71
C ASN A 104 20.15 16.89 -9.93
N GLN A 105 21.32 16.41 -10.35
CA GLN A 105 22.06 16.92 -11.53
C GLN A 105 21.29 16.87 -12.86
N PHE A 106 20.17 16.14 -12.92
CA PHE A 106 19.27 16.03 -14.07
C PHE A 106 17.98 16.86 -13.89
N GLU A 107 17.99 17.85 -12.98
CA GLU A 107 16.85 18.74 -12.68
C GLU A 107 15.58 18.01 -12.23
N ARG A 108 15.78 16.84 -11.62
CA ARG A 108 14.71 15.94 -11.19
C ARG A 108 14.98 15.42 -9.80
N SER A 109 13.97 15.44 -8.95
CA SER A 109 14.06 14.90 -7.59
C SER A 109 13.89 13.38 -7.57
N SER A 110 14.35 12.75 -6.48
CA SER A 110 14.10 11.33 -6.26
C SER A 110 12.60 11.04 -6.17
N PHE A 111 11.83 11.92 -5.53
CA PHE A 111 10.37 11.82 -5.49
C PHE A 111 9.74 11.82 -6.88
N GLU A 112 10.13 12.72 -7.79
CA GLU A 112 9.58 12.76 -9.15
C GLU A 112 9.81 11.45 -9.92
N GLU A 113 10.96 10.81 -9.76
CA GLU A 113 11.25 9.50 -10.37
C GLU A 113 10.35 8.39 -9.80
N ILE A 114 10.22 8.34 -8.48
CA ILE A 114 9.37 7.37 -7.77
C ILE A 114 7.90 7.58 -8.12
N ALA A 115 7.44 8.83 -8.17
CA ALA A 115 6.09 9.21 -8.56
C ALA A 115 5.78 8.80 -10.00
N GLU A 116 6.67 9.06 -10.97
CA GLU A 116 6.45 8.63 -12.35
C GLU A 116 6.39 7.09 -12.46
N GLY A 117 7.26 6.39 -11.73
CA GLY A 117 7.23 4.93 -11.63
C GLY A 117 5.86 4.41 -11.18
N ALA A 118 5.32 4.98 -10.10
CA ALA A 118 3.99 4.63 -9.60
C ALA A 118 2.87 4.94 -10.60
N LEU A 119 2.95 6.09 -11.29
CA LEU A 119 1.99 6.46 -12.33
C LEU A 119 1.99 5.46 -13.49
N MET A 120 3.17 5.02 -13.94
CA MET A 120 3.28 3.99 -14.99
C MET A 120 2.68 2.66 -14.56
N VAL A 121 2.92 2.23 -13.32
CA VAL A 121 2.34 0.99 -12.77
C VAL A 121 0.82 1.10 -12.73
N CYS A 122 0.26 2.15 -12.09
CA CYS A 122 -1.18 2.33 -11.98
C CYS A 122 -1.87 2.51 -13.34
N GLN A 123 -1.21 3.19 -14.30
CA GLN A 123 -1.71 3.32 -15.66
C GLN A 123 -1.96 1.94 -16.29
N ARG A 124 -1.05 0.97 -16.09
CA ARG A 124 -1.11 -0.36 -16.72
C ARG A 124 -1.83 -1.41 -15.88
N GLU A 125 -2.10 -1.11 -14.61
CA GLU A 125 -2.67 -2.05 -13.65
C GLU A 125 -4.09 -2.51 -14.04
N TYR A 126 -4.32 -3.82 -14.11
CA TYR A 126 -5.65 -4.36 -14.41
C TYR A 126 -6.49 -4.57 -13.14
N GLU A 127 -5.84 -4.68 -11.97
CA GLU A 127 -6.51 -4.84 -10.67
C GLU A 127 -6.64 -3.49 -9.96
N GLU A 128 -7.66 -2.70 -10.28
CA GLU A 128 -7.81 -1.33 -9.75
C GLU A 128 -7.88 -1.23 -8.23
N LYS A 129 -8.27 -2.32 -7.56
CA LYS A 129 -8.24 -2.39 -6.10
C LYS A 129 -6.82 -2.19 -5.51
N LYS A 130 -5.77 -2.41 -6.31
CA LYS A 130 -4.37 -2.15 -5.93
C LYS A 130 -4.05 -0.65 -5.84
N ILE A 131 -4.80 0.23 -6.52
CA ILE A 131 -4.43 1.65 -6.65
C ILE A 131 -4.38 2.35 -5.30
N LYS A 132 -5.31 2.03 -4.37
CA LYS A 132 -5.29 2.53 -2.99
C LYS A 132 -3.99 2.20 -2.25
N TYR A 133 -3.48 0.98 -2.43
CA TYR A 133 -2.25 0.55 -1.76
C TYR A 133 -0.99 1.17 -2.38
N MET A 134 -0.97 1.39 -3.69
CA MET A 134 0.10 2.16 -4.33
C MET A 134 0.08 3.62 -3.84
N ALA A 135 -1.10 4.23 -3.73
CA ALA A 135 -1.25 5.57 -3.18
C ALA A 135 -0.70 5.68 -1.75
N ASN A 136 -1.05 4.70 -0.90
CA ASN A 136 -0.52 4.61 0.45
C ASN A 136 1.01 4.48 0.47
N LEU A 137 1.55 3.59 -0.37
CA LEU A 137 2.99 3.37 -0.50
C LEU A 137 3.73 4.68 -0.80
N ILE A 138 3.27 5.46 -1.78
CA ILE A 138 3.92 6.72 -2.18
C ILE A 138 3.80 7.80 -1.10
N ALA A 139 2.61 7.94 -0.51
CA ALA A 139 2.38 8.90 0.58
C ALA A 139 3.25 8.58 1.81
N ASN A 140 3.36 7.30 2.18
CA ASN A 140 4.15 6.88 3.33
C ASN A 140 5.67 6.93 3.08
N ILE A 141 6.13 6.60 1.87
CA ILE A 141 7.52 6.85 1.48
C ILE A 141 7.85 8.33 1.70
N SER A 142 6.99 9.25 1.27
CA SER A 142 7.21 10.70 1.44
C SER A 142 7.37 11.17 2.90
N CYS A 143 7.03 10.35 3.89
CA CYS A 143 7.15 10.63 5.32
C CYS A 143 8.26 9.84 6.04
N ASP A 144 8.99 8.95 5.35
CA ASP A 144 9.91 8.00 6.00
C ASP A 144 11.35 8.12 5.47
N GLU A 145 12.21 8.86 6.16
CA GLU A 145 13.63 9.06 5.78
C GLU A 145 14.47 7.78 5.71
N THR A 146 14.01 6.66 6.30
CA THR A 146 14.77 5.40 6.29
C THR A 146 14.74 4.71 4.92
N ILE A 147 13.85 5.15 4.01
CA ILE A 147 13.65 4.55 2.71
C ILE A 147 14.37 5.35 1.63
N SER A 148 15.49 4.79 1.15
CA SER A 148 16.22 5.32 0.01
C SER A 148 15.42 5.23 -1.29
N LYS A 149 15.84 5.99 -2.31
CA LYS A 149 15.27 5.92 -3.66
C LYS A 149 15.33 4.52 -4.26
N GLU A 150 16.41 3.79 -4.02
CA GLU A 150 16.62 2.43 -4.53
C GLU A 150 15.64 1.46 -3.90
N ILE A 151 15.42 1.56 -2.58
CA ILE A 151 14.43 0.75 -1.85
C ILE A 151 13.02 1.10 -2.32
N ALA A 152 12.68 2.39 -2.45
CA ALA A 152 11.40 2.83 -2.99
C ALA A 152 11.14 2.27 -4.41
N SER A 153 12.15 2.32 -5.28
CA SER A 153 12.07 1.75 -6.63
C SER A 153 11.86 0.23 -6.62
N GLN A 154 12.53 -0.46 -5.69
CA GLN A 154 12.37 -1.90 -5.51
C GLN A 154 10.96 -2.24 -5.00
N LEU A 155 10.42 -1.46 -4.06
CA LEU A 155 9.07 -1.62 -3.53
C LEU A 155 8.00 -1.43 -4.62
N ILE A 156 8.15 -0.43 -5.49
CA ILE A 156 7.22 -0.21 -6.62
C ILE A 156 7.23 -1.42 -7.57
N ARG A 157 8.41 -1.91 -7.97
CA ARG A 157 8.52 -3.10 -8.83
C ARG A 157 7.95 -4.35 -8.18
N LEU A 158 8.21 -4.50 -6.88
CA LEU A 158 7.68 -5.62 -6.11
C LEU A 158 6.15 -5.57 -6.07
N PHE A 159 5.59 -4.40 -5.75
CA PHE A 159 4.15 -4.16 -5.72
C PHE A 159 3.49 -4.43 -7.08
N GLU A 160 4.09 -3.97 -8.17
CA GLU A 160 3.63 -4.25 -9.53
C GLU A 160 3.52 -5.76 -9.78
N SER A 161 4.53 -6.52 -9.33
CA SER A 161 4.60 -7.97 -9.55
C SER A 161 3.62 -8.82 -8.73
N LEU A 162 2.96 -8.24 -7.72
CA LEU A 162 2.03 -8.97 -6.85
C LEU A 162 0.59 -8.81 -7.35
N SER A 163 -0.20 -9.88 -7.32
CA SER A 163 -1.66 -9.77 -7.50
C SER A 163 -2.29 -9.03 -6.32
N TYR A 164 -3.51 -8.51 -6.48
CA TYR A 164 -4.25 -7.95 -5.35
C TYR A 164 -4.44 -9.00 -4.25
N ARG A 165 -4.73 -10.24 -4.61
CA ARG A 165 -4.89 -11.34 -3.65
C ARG A 165 -3.59 -11.63 -2.89
N GLN A 166 -2.43 -11.58 -3.55
CA GLN A 166 -1.13 -11.70 -2.91
C GLN A 166 -0.84 -10.56 -1.93
N LEU A 167 -1.23 -9.32 -2.24
CA LEU A 167 -1.15 -8.21 -1.30
C LEU A 167 -2.02 -8.45 -0.06
N LEU A 168 -3.26 -8.92 -0.24
CA LEU A 168 -4.14 -9.26 0.88
C LEU A 168 -3.59 -10.41 1.72
N LEU A 169 -3.02 -11.44 1.08
CA LEU A 169 -2.34 -12.55 1.75
C LEU A 169 -1.16 -12.06 2.59
N LEU A 170 -0.33 -11.16 2.05
CA LEU A 170 0.76 -10.54 2.79
C LEU A 170 0.23 -9.75 4.00
N GLY A 171 -0.84 -8.97 3.80
CA GLY A 171 -1.59 -8.28 4.86
C GLY A 171 -2.04 -9.21 5.98
N MET A 172 -2.67 -10.33 5.61
CA MET A 172 -3.16 -11.31 6.59
C MET A 172 -2.05 -11.94 7.41
N VAL A 173 -0.94 -12.33 6.78
CA VAL A 173 0.21 -12.88 7.50
C VAL A 173 0.79 -11.81 8.43
N GLY A 174 0.84 -10.55 7.98
CA GLY A 174 1.31 -9.43 8.78
C GLY A 174 0.44 -9.16 10.00
N VAL A 175 -0.88 -9.10 9.82
CA VAL A 175 -1.87 -8.97 10.90
C VAL A 175 -1.83 -10.18 11.83
N GLY A 176 -1.76 -11.40 11.30
CA GLY A 176 -1.68 -12.62 12.11
C GLY A 176 -0.43 -12.64 13.01
N GLN A 177 0.67 -12.04 12.55
CA GLN A 177 1.90 -11.91 13.32
C GLN A 177 1.81 -10.88 14.47
N THR A 178 0.87 -9.92 14.43
CA THR A 178 0.72 -8.92 15.50
C THR A 178 -0.22 -9.38 16.61
N LEU A 179 -0.97 -10.47 16.42
CA LEU A 179 -1.84 -11.04 17.43
C LEU A 179 -1.03 -11.72 18.57
N PRO A 180 -1.45 -11.63 19.84
CA PRO A 180 -0.78 -12.31 20.95
C PRO A 180 -0.79 -13.83 20.78
N ASP A 181 0.24 -14.52 21.28
CA ASP A 181 0.41 -15.98 21.14
C ASP A 181 -0.80 -16.79 21.66
N ASP A 182 -1.53 -16.24 22.65
CA ASP A 182 -2.73 -16.84 23.25
C ASP A 182 -3.99 -16.73 22.37
N TYR A 183 -3.98 -15.93 21.31
CA TYR A 183 -5.05 -15.93 20.30
C TYR A 183 -4.89 -17.06 19.27
N HIS A 184 -3.89 -17.93 19.46
CA HIS A 184 -3.59 -19.05 18.58
C HIS A 184 -3.99 -20.41 19.21
N TYR A 185 -5.26 -20.63 19.57
CA TYR A 185 -5.73 -21.96 20.04
C TYR A 185 -6.73 -22.65 19.08
N LEU A 186 -6.18 -23.53 18.21
CA LEU A 186 -6.60 -24.89 17.76
C LEU A 186 -8.06 -25.19 17.27
N PRO A 187 -8.24 -26.03 16.21
CA PRO A 187 -7.77 -27.42 16.20
C PRO A 187 -7.00 -27.93 14.97
N LYS A 188 -6.16 -28.92 15.25
CA LYS A 188 -5.30 -29.77 14.40
C LYS A 188 -5.99 -30.56 13.28
N LYS A 189 -7.18 -30.18 12.81
CA LYS A 189 -7.83 -30.86 11.70
C LYS A 189 -7.39 -30.21 10.40
N LYS A 190 -6.55 -30.93 9.66
CA LYS A 190 -6.34 -30.72 8.23
C LYS A 190 -7.70 -30.99 7.58
N GLU A 191 -8.59 -29.99 7.56
CA GLU A 191 -9.73 -30.06 6.66
C GLU A 191 -9.12 -30.21 5.27
N VAL A 192 -9.46 -31.32 4.62
CA VAL A 192 -9.13 -31.53 3.22
C VAL A 192 -9.95 -30.50 2.48
N LEU A 193 -9.35 -29.34 2.28
CA LEU A 193 -9.96 -28.23 1.59
C LEU A 193 -9.96 -28.58 0.10
N ASP A 194 -11.05 -29.22 -0.33
CA ASP A 194 -11.26 -29.62 -1.72
C ASP A 194 -11.59 -28.40 -2.59
N GLY A 195 -10.86 -28.26 -3.69
CA GLY A 195 -11.19 -27.34 -4.78
C GLY A 195 -9.99 -26.54 -5.33
N TYR A 196 -10.06 -26.23 -6.62
CA TYR A 196 -9.04 -25.46 -7.34
C TYR A 196 -8.70 -24.09 -6.70
N ASN A 197 -9.64 -23.48 -5.99
CA ASN A 197 -9.43 -22.20 -5.31
C ASN A 197 -8.40 -22.30 -4.18
N VAL A 198 -8.42 -23.38 -3.40
CA VAL A 198 -7.51 -23.59 -2.28
C VAL A 198 -6.09 -23.81 -2.80
N ILE A 199 -5.96 -24.65 -3.83
CA ILE A 199 -4.70 -24.86 -4.53
C ILE A 199 -4.15 -23.52 -5.03
N SER A 200 -4.99 -22.67 -5.64
CA SER A 200 -4.54 -21.36 -6.13
C SER A 200 -4.03 -20.43 -5.01
N ILE A 201 -4.62 -20.47 -3.82
CA ILE A 201 -4.17 -19.69 -2.66
C ILE A 201 -2.80 -20.19 -2.16
N TYR A 202 -2.65 -21.51 -2.04
CA TYR A 202 -1.38 -22.11 -1.62
C TYR A 202 -0.25 -21.87 -2.64
N GLN A 203 -0.56 -21.82 -3.94
CA GLN A 203 0.41 -21.45 -4.97
C GLN A 203 0.83 -19.98 -4.86
N GLU A 204 -0.11 -19.07 -4.57
CA GLU A 204 0.23 -17.66 -4.33
C GLU A 204 1.06 -17.47 -3.07
N LEU A 205 0.77 -18.22 -2.00
CA LEU A 205 1.60 -18.24 -0.80
C LEU A 205 3.01 -18.76 -1.10
N LEU A 206 3.13 -19.85 -1.88
CA LEU A 206 4.43 -20.37 -2.29
C LEU A 206 5.22 -19.35 -3.10
N ASP A 207 4.56 -18.59 -3.98
CA ASP A 207 5.19 -17.50 -4.71
C ASP A 207 5.65 -16.35 -3.78
N LEU A 208 4.86 -15.98 -2.77
CA LEU A 208 5.27 -15.02 -1.73
C LEU A 208 6.50 -15.52 -0.94
N PHE A 209 6.57 -16.83 -0.65
CA PHE A 209 7.73 -17.49 -0.04
C PHE A 209 8.97 -17.38 -0.95
N HIS A 210 8.85 -17.72 -2.23
CA HIS A 210 9.94 -17.65 -3.20
C HIS A 210 10.41 -16.22 -3.47
N LYS A 211 9.50 -15.24 -3.42
CA LYS A 211 9.83 -13.81 -3.47
C LYS A 211 10.49 -13.31 -2.18
N GLY A 212 10.59 -14.14 -1.14
CA GLY A 212 11.23 -13.82 0.13
C GLY A 212 10.45 -12.82 0.97
N LEU A 213 9.13 -12.70 0.76
CA LEU A 213 8.27 -11.77 1.48
C LEU A 213 7.71 -12.38 2.77
N ILE A 214 7.57 -13.70 2.79
CA ILE A 214 7.13 -14.48 3.93
C ILE A 214 8.08 -15.66 4.18
N ARG A 215 8.15 -16.11 5.43
CA ARG A 215 8.94 -17.28 5.84
C ARG A 215 8.27 -18.03 6.98
N ASP A 216 8.52 -19.33 7.06
CA ASP A 216 8.21 -20.16 8.20
C ASP A 216 9.08 -19.77 9.42
N ILE A 217 8.47 -19.65 10.60
CA ILE A 217 9.12 -19.21 11.85
C ILE A 217 10.22 -20.20 12.24
N ASP A 218 9.97 -21.49 12.08
CA ASP A 218 10.94 -22.54 12.40
C ASP A 218 12.04 -22.67 11.34
N SER A 219 12.05 -21.77 10.35
CA SER A 219 13.02 -21.74 9.25
C SER A 219 13.03 -23.03 8.42
N ASN A 220 11.89 -23.72 8.35
CA ASN A 220 11.73 -24.86 7.47
C ASN A 220 11.85 -24.42 6.01
N ILE A 221 12.55 -25.21 5.21
CA ILE A 221 12.61 -25.02 3.77
C ILE A 221 11.27 -25.52 3.20
N VAL A 222 10.42 -24.59 2.80
CA VAL A 222 9.16 -24.89 2.12
C VAL A 222 9.46 -25.11 0.64
N THR A 223 9.37 -26.35 0.16
CA THR A 223 9.64 -26.67 -1.26
C THR A 223 8.37 -26.76 -2.11
N ASP A 224 7.23 -27.00 -1.47
CA ASP A 224 5.95 -27.15 -2.15
C ASP A 224 4.83 -26.47 -1.37
N SER A 225 3.71 -26.26 -2.05
CA SER A 225 2.56 -25.54 -1.52
C SER A 225 1.83 -26.31 -0.42
N THR A 226 2.06 -27.63 -0.28
CA THR A 226 1.40 -28.49 0.72
C THR A 226 2.09 -28.44 2.08
N GLN A 227 3.33 -27.98 2.12
CA GLN A 227 4.14 -27.80 3.33
C GLN A 227 3.92 -26.46 4.01
N ILE A 228 3.17 -25.53 3.40
CA ILE A 228 2.94 -24.20 3.95
C ILE A 228 2.01 -24.29 5.16
N ASN A 229 2.55 -23.95 6.32
CA ASN A 229 1.77 -23.71 7.53
C ASN A 229 1.61 -22.21 7.76
N LEU A 230 0.44 -21.68 7.36
CA LEU A 230 0.11 -20.27 7.51
C LEU A 230 0.25 -19.75 8.94
N ARG A 231 -0.07 -20.58 9.95
CA ARG A 231 0.06 -20.21 11.37
C ARG A 231 1.51 -19.96 11.76
N ASN A 232 2.44 -20.69 11.14
CA ASN A 232 3.86 -20.58 11.43
C ASN A 232 4.56 -19.65 10.43
N THR A 233 3.82 -18.81 9.71
CA THR A 233 4.40 -17.94 8.69
C THR A 233 4.47 -16.50 9.20
N LYS A 234 5.57 -15.81 8.93
CA LYS A 234 5.78 -14.39 9.24
C LYS A 234 6.17 -13.61 8.00
N VAL A 235 5.82 -12.33 7.99
CA VAL A 235 6.31 -11.38 6.98
C VAL A 235 7.75 -11.01 7.32
N ILE A 236 8.64 -11.00 6.32
CA ILE A 236 10.07 -10.76 6.52
C ILE A 236 10.66 -9.79 5.51
N GLY A 237 11.84 -9.25 5.82
CA GLY A 237 12.67 -8.48 4.89
C GLY A 237 11.91 -7.30 4.27
N ILE A 238 11.97 -7.19 2.94
CA ILE A 238 11.28 -6.13 2.19
C ILE A 238 9.76 -6.28 2.22
N GLY A 239 9.23 -7.46 2.52
CA GLY A 239 7.80 -7.69 2.72
C GLY A 239 7.24 -6.90 3.90
N VAL A 240 8.04 -6.71 4.97
CA VAL A 240 7.66 -5.91 6.15
C VAL A 240 7.50 -4.44 5.76
N LEU A 241 8.47 -3.91 5.00
CA LEU A 241 8.41 -2.54 4.50
C LEU A 241 7.20 -2.36 3.60
N LEU A 242 6.98 -3.27 2.65
CA LEU A 242 5.83 -3.21 1.75
C LEU A 242 4.51 -3.23 2.51
N HIS A 243 4.35 -4.16 3.46
CA HIS A 243 3.17 -4.29 4.31
C HIS A 243 2.87 -3.00 5.08
N ASN A 244 3.88 -2.47 5.78
CA ASN A 244 3.71 -1.28 6.62
C ASN A 244 3.40 -0.03 5.80
N LEU A 245 4.06 0.15 4.65
CA LEU A 245 3.89 1.35 3.82
C LEU A 245 2.60 1.32 3.00
N THR A 246 2.14 0.14 2.61
CA THR A 246 0.85 0.00 1.92
C THR A 246 -0.33 0.09 2.89
N GLU A 247 -0.08 -0.04 4.20
CA GLU A 247 -1.07 -0.03 5.28
C GLU A 247 -2.25 -0.98 4.98
N ILE A 248 -1.92 -2.24 4.69
CA ILE A 248 -2.93 -3.28 4.51
C ILE A 248 -3.43 -3.68 5.91
N THR A 249 -4.56 -3.09 6.32
CA THR A 249 -5.20 -3.33 7.62
C THR A 249 -6.28 -4.41 7.57
N SER A 250 -6.69 -4.88 8.74
CA SER A 250 -7.83 -5.80 8.93
C SER A 250 -9.13 -5.34 8.30
N ASP A 251 -9.41 -4.03 8.32
CA ASP A 251 -10.68 -3.50 7.81
C ASP A 251 -10.78 -3.66 6.30
N ASN A 252 -9.65 -3.47 5.60
CA ASN A 252 -9.54 -3.68 4.16
C ASN A 252 -9.63 -5.16 3.77
N LEU A 253 -9.41 -6.07 4.74
CA LEU A 253 -9.55 -7.52 4.57
C LEU A 253 -11.02 -7.98 4.68
N ASN A 254 -11.97 -7.12 5.03
CA ASN A 254 -13.36 -7.54 5.20
C ASN A 254 -14.18 -7.53 3.89
N GLU A 255 -13.64 -6.98 2.79
CA GLU A 255 -14.37 -6.71 1.54
C GLU A 255 -14.22 -7.79 0.44
N SER A 256 -13.60 -8.95 0.72
CA SER A 256 -13.35 -9.98 -0.30
C SER A 256 -13.81 -11.38 0.11
N ASP A 257 -14.63 -12.03 -0.73
CA ASP A 257 -15.04 -13.44 -0.61
C ASP A 257 -13.87 -14.43 -0.43
N HIS A 258 -12.67 -14.06 -0.91
CA HIS A 258 -11.47 -14.87 -0.74
C HIS A 258 -11.01 -14.92 0.71
N ILE A 259 -11.38 -13.92 1.52
CA ILE A 259 -10.93 -13.74 2.89
C ILE A 259 -11.70 -14.61 3.85
N ASP A 260 -13.00 -14.85 3.65
CA ASP A 260 -13.75 -15.77 4.51
C ASP A 260 -13.18 -17.19 4.47
N ARG A 261 -12.81 -17.66 3.29
CA ARG A 261 -12.14 -18.97 3.11
C ARG A 261 -10.73 -18.98 3.71
N MET A 262 -10.04 -17.83 3.69
CA MET A 262 -8.71 -17.71 4.29
C MET A 262 -8.75 -17.54 5.81
N ARG A 263 -9.79 -16.91 6.38
CA ARG A 263 -10.08 -16.91 7.82
C ARG A 263 -10.33 -18.33 8.31
N THR A 264 -11.05 -19.14 7.51
CA THR A 264 -11.20 -20.58 7.77
C THR A 264 -9.85 -21.32 7.76
N LEU A 265 -9.00 -21.05 6.75
CA LEU A 265 -7.64 -21.62 6.65
C LEU A 265 -6.71 -21.22 7.80
N LEU A 266 -6.78 -19.96 8.25
CA LEU A 266 -6.06 -19.44 9.40
C LEU A 266 -6.68 -19.87 10.74
N GLN A 267 -7.85 -20.54 10.71
CA GLN A 267 -8.65 -20.91 11.88
C GLN A 267 -8.97 -19.71 12.80
N VAL A 268 -9.09 -18.51 12.22
CA VAL A 268 -9.59 -17.34 12.95
C VAL A 268 -11.11 -17.45 12.98
N HIS A 269 -11.64 -18.14 13.99
CA HIS A 269 -13.08 -18.17 14.25
C HIS A 269 -13.49 -16.95 15.06
N ASN A 270 -14.50 -16.21 14.58
CA ASN A 270 -15.33 -15.24 15.30
C ASN A 270 -14.67 -14.57 16.52
N TYR A 271 -13.61 -13.80 16.29
CA TYR A 271 -13.18 -12.81 17.26
C TYR A 271 -13.12 -11.47 16.57
N ASP A 272 -13.75 -10.48 17.21
CA ASP A 272 -13.59 -9.07 16.90
C ASP A 272 -12.09 -8.80 16.82
N ILE A 273 -11.59 -8.60 15.60
CA ILE A 273 -10.26 -8.07 15.40
C ILE A 273 -10.28 -6.74 16.16
N PRO A 274 -9.45 -6.53 17.20
CA PRO A 274 -9.54 -5.30 17.98
C PRO A 274 -9.44 -4.12 17.02
N ASP A 275 -10.40 -3.19 17.09
CA ASP A 275 -10.49 -2.00 16.21
C ASP A 275 -9.19 -1.14 16.21
N ASP A 276 -8.26 -1.43 17.13
CA ASP A 276 -6.99 -0.71 17.35
C ASP A 276 -5.76 -1.32 16.63
N LEU A 277 -5.93 -2.27 15.69
CA LEU A 277 -4.79 -2.76 14.88
C LEU A 277 -4.26 -1.73 13.86
N SER A 278 -4.94 -0.60 13.69
CA SER A 278 -4.50 0.53 12.87
C SER A 278 -3.20 1.19 13.37
N ASN A 279 -2.77 0.90 14.60
CA ASN A 279 -1.64 1.54 15.27
C ASN A 279 -0.38 0.67 15.44
N ILE A 280 -0.36 -0.54 14.86
CA ILE A 280 0.71 -1.51 15.08
C ILE A 280 1.59 -1.66 13.83
N ASN A 281 2.86 -1.27 13.93
CA ASN A 281 3.86 -1.52 12.89
C ASN A 281 4.67 -2.79 13.21
N ILE A 282 4.95 -3.60 12.20
CA ILE A 282 5.94 -4.69 12.30
C ILE A 282 7.33 -4.04 12.21
N VAL A 283 8.09 -4.02 13.30
CA VAL A 283 9.42 -3.38 13.34
C VAL A 283 10.53 -4.43 13.18
N LEU A 284 11.48 -4.18 12.28
CA LEU A 284 12.74 -4.91 12.21
C LEU A 284 13.69 -4.37 13.29
N SER A 285 13.97 -5.12 14.35
CA SER A 285 15.02 -4.77 15.33
C SER A 285 16.02 -5.90 15.50
N GLU A 286 17.30 -5.67 15.19
CA GLU A 286 18.42 -6.58 15.54
C GLU A 286 18.12 -8.08 15.40
N ASN A 287 17.83 -8.52 14.17
CA ASN A 287 17.49 -9.92 13.82
C ASN A 287 16.24 -10.50 14.52
N LYS A 288 15.39 -9.67 15.13
CA LYS A 288 14.07 -10.05 15.65
C LYS A 288 12.99 -9.05 15.22
N LEU A 289 11.85 -9.57 14.78
CA LEU A 289 10.68 -8.76 14.48
C LEU A 289 9.98 -8.43 15.81
N THR A 290 9.90 -7.15 16.16
CA THR A 290 9.18 -6.69 17.36
C THR A 290 7.95 -5.89 16.95
N VAL A 291 6.83 -6.16 17.59
CA VAL A 291 5.60 -5.38 17.47
C VAL A 291 5.79 -4.10 18.27
N ARG A 292 5.66 -2.91 17.65
CA ARG A 292 5.68 -1.62 18.38
C ARG A 292 4.42 -0.81 18.10
N ASN A 293 3.92 -0.16 19.15
CA ASN A 293 2.78 0.74 19.10
C ASN A 293 3.26 2.13 18.62
N ARG A 294 2.50 2.82 17.76
CA ARG A 294 2.85 4.17 17.24
C ARG A 294 3.10 5.22 18.31
N ASN A 295 2.61 5.02 19.54
CA ASN A 295 2.63 6.03 20.60
C ASN A 295 3.75 5.88 21.65
N VAL A 296 4.76 5.02 21.42
CA VAL A 296 5.89 4.82 22.35
C VAL A 296 7.23 4.73 21.63
#